data_AF-A0A950M950-F1
#
_entry.id   AF-A0A950M950-F1
#
_cell.length_a   1.000
_cell.length_b   1.000
_cell.length_c   1.000
_cell.angle_alpha   90.00
_cell.angle_beta   90.00
_cell.angle_gamma   90.00
#
_symmetry.space_group_name_H-M   'P 1'
#
loop_
_entity.id
_entity.type
_entity.pdbx_description
1 polymer ?
#
loop_
_entity_poly.entity_id
_entity_poly.type
_entity_poly.pdbx_seq_one_letter_code
_entity_poly.pdbx_strand_id
1 'polypeptide(L)'
;MNTDFDIELTVPEGVIVLERYLQEFPIALDIGKHDRSDDIVLVQRAVSTVGSIYFSGGKGNVQFYDATVLDRHAGKPEDVMRSISQVLQRANLTHRIARVIHELGTDEEIVSFVARA
;
A
#
# COMPACT_ATOMS: atom_id res chain seq x y z
N MET A 1 16.07 -11.43 -1.38
CA MET A 1 16.01 -10.11 -0.71
C MET A 1 14.63 -9.58 -1.01
N ASN A 2 13.75 -9.70 -0.02
CA ASN A 2 12.42 -9.11 -0.05
C ASN A 2 12.60 -7.62 0.26
N THR A 3 11.88 -6.77 -0.45
CA THR A 3 11.87 -5.33 -0.15
C THR A 3 10.54 -5.00 0.45
N ASP A 4 10.58 -4.61 1.72
CA ASP A 4 9.40 -4.27 2.49
C ASP A 4 9.22 -2.74 2.50
N PHE A 5 7.98 -2.29 2.52
CA PHE A 5 7.62 -0.89 2.57
C PHE A 5 6.26 -0.70 3.22
N ASP A 6 6.08 0.43 3.88
CA ASP A 6 4.85 0.79 4.57
C ASP A 6 4.07 1.81 3.75
N ILE A 7 2.74 1.75 3.84
CA ILE A 7 1.79 2.67 3.25
C ILE A 7 0.90 3.21 4.36
N GLU A 8 1.01 4.50 4.62
CA GLU A 8 0.04 5.26 5.39
C GLU A 8 -0.98 5.88 4.42
N LEU A 9 -2.25 5.61 4.62
CA LEU A 9 -3.34 6.02 3.74
C LEU A 9 -4.40 6.80 4.53
N THR A 10 -4.65 8.04 4.14
CA THR A 10 -5.72 8.88 4.72
C THR A 10 -7.00 8.73 3.91
N VAL A 11 -8.04 8.15 4.53
CA VAL A 11 -9.33 7.79 3.93
C VAL A 11 -10.49 8.38 4.74
N PRO A 12 -10.79 9.69 4.60
CA PRO A 12 -11.84 10.35 5.36
C PRO A 12 -13.24 9.78 5.07
N GLU A 13 -13.47 9.27 3.86
CA GLU A 13 -14.71 8.62 3.42
C GLU A 13 -14.59 7.08 3.43
N GLY A 14 -13.51 6.54 4.02
CA GLY A 14 -13.18 5.12 3.99
C GLY A 14 -12.57 4.66 2.67
N VAL A 15 -12.08 3.41 2.63
CA VAL A 15 -11.42 2.85 1.44
C VAL A 15 -12.38 2.57 0.29
N ILE A 16 -13.70 2.65 0.50
CA ILE A 16 -14.71 2.38 -0.53
C ILE A 16 -14.52 3.24 -1.80
N VAL A 17 -13.93 4.43 -1.66
CA VAL A 17 -13.60 5.30 -2.79
C VAL A 17 -12.62 4.66 -3.77
N LEU A 18 -11.89 3.62 -3.35
CA LEU A 18 -10.97 2.85 -4.17
C LEU A 18 -11.65 1.80 -5.06
N GLU A 19 -12.95 1.49 -4.88
CA GLU A 19 -13.64 0.45 -5.67
C GLU A 19 -13.42 0.60 -7.18
N ARG A 20 -13.54 1.83 -7.69
CA ARG A 20 -13.38 2.13 -9.12
C ARG A 20 -11.94 2.04 -9.64
N TYR A 21 -10.96 1.94 -8.73
CA TYR A 21 -9.54 1.91 -9.04
C TYR A 21 -8.87 0.57 -8.72
N LEU A 22 -9.58 -0.41 -8.13
CA LEU A 22 -9.00 -1.70 -7.71
C LEU A 22 -8.27 -2.42 -8.86
N GLN A 23 -8.84 -2.36 -10.07
CA GLN A 23 -8.26 -2.96 -11.28
C GLN A 23 -6.95 -2.30 -11.75
N GLU A 24 -6.63 -1.10 -11.25
CA GLU A 24 -5.41 -0.36 -11.62
C GLU A 24 -4.24 -0.65 -10.67
N PHE A 25 -4.49 -1.31 -9.53
CA PHE A 25 -3.42 -1.67 -8.61
C PHE A 25 -2.47 -2.70 -9.25
N PRO A 26 -1.16 -2.63 -8.96
CA PRO A 26 -0.19 -3.63 -9.44
C PRO A 26 -0.34 -5.00 -8.74
N ILE A 27 -1.16 -5.07 -7.70
CA ILE A 27 -1.50 -6.26 -6.91
C ILE A 27 -3.02 -6.34 -6.85
N ALA A 28 -3.59 -7.53 -7.06
CA ALA A 28 -5.03 -7.72 -6.98
C ALA A 28 -5.53 -7.47 -5.55
N LEU A 29 -6.30 -6.41 -5.36
CA LEU A 29 -6.91 -6.03 -4.09
C LEU A 29 -8.42 -6.00 -4.21
N ASP A 30 -9.09 -6.34 -3.13
CA ASP A 30 -10.52 -6.18 -2.91
C ASP A 30 -10.77 -5.23 -1.74
N ILE A 31 -12.02 -4.82 -1.56
CA ILE A 31 -12.46 -4.14 -0.35
C ILE A 31 -13.25 -5.13 0.51
N GLY A 32 -12.90 -5.22 1.78
CA GLY A 32 -13.53 -6.15 2.69
C GLY A 32 -13.39 -5.76 4.15
N LYS A 33 -14.04 -6.53 5.01
CA LYS A 33 -13.82 -6.45 6.45
C LYS A 33 -12.50 -7.12 6.81
N HIS A 34 -11.76 -6.51 7.73
CA HIS A 34 -10.61 -7.15 8.34
C HIS A 34 -11.07 -8.27 9.29
N ASP A 35 -10.37 -9.41 9.33
CA ASP A 35 -10.83 -10.59 10.09
C ASP A 35 -10.97 -10.36 11.61
N ARG A 36 -10.29 -9.35 12.14
CA ARG A 36 -10.23 -9.04 13.59
C ARG A 36 -10.86 -7.71 13.98
N SER A 37 -11.42 -6.95 13.03
CA SER A 37 -12.10 -5.69 13.29
C SER A 37 -13.26 -5.46 12.32
N ASP A 38 -14.25 -4.67 12.69
CA ASP A 38 -15.33 -4.26 11.77
C ASP A 38 -14.87 -3.21 10.73
N ASP A 39 -13.56 -2.95 10.65
CA ASP A 39 -12.98 -1.98 9.73
C ASP A 39 -13.07 -2.48 8.29
N ILE A 40 -13.49 -1.57 7.40
CA ILE A 40 -13.45 -1.78 5.95
C ILE A 40 -12.06 -1.36 5.46
N VAL A 41 -11.34 -2.30 4.86
CA VAL A 41 -9.93 -2.17 4.46
C VAL A 41 -9.71 -2.77 3.07
N LEU A 42 -8.56 -2.45 2.48
CA LEU A 42 -8.06 -3.19 1.32
C LEU A 42 -7.60 -4.57 1.77
N VAL A 43 -8.05 -5.61 1.10
CA VAL A 43 -7.67 -6.99 1.36
C VAL A 43 -7.14 -7.64 0.10
N GLN A 44 -6.03 -8.35 0.23
CA GLN A 44 -5.52 -9.18 -0.85
C GLN A 44 -6.09 -10.59 -0.71
N ARG A 45 -7.01 -10.98 -1.59
CA ARG A 45 -7.63 -12.32 -1.57
C ARG A 45 -6.96 -13.34 -2.48
N ALA A 46 -6.06 -12.88 -3.34
CA ALA A 46 -5.35 -13.72 -4.28
C ALA A 46 -3.84 -13.62 -4.08
N VAL A 47 -3.16 -14.76 -4.22
CA VAL A 47 -1.69 -14.79 -4.29
C VAL A 47 -1.26 -13.98 -5.51
N SER A 48 -0.28 -13.10 -5.31
CA SER A 48 0.31 -12.30 -6.39
C SER A 48 1.77 -12.67 -6.56
N THR A 49 2.21 -12.74 -7.82
CA THR A 49 3.61 -12.94 -8.14
C THR A 49 4.42 -11.66 -7.96
N VAL A 50 3.78 -10.49 -8.03
CA VAL A 50 4.44 -9.17 -7.92
C VAL A 50 4.82 -8.86 -6.48
N GLY A 51 3.93 -9.12 -5.53
CA GLY A 51 4.09 -8.71 -4.15
C GLY A 51 2.87 -8.97 -3.28
N SER A 52 2.95 -8.53 -2.03
CA SER A 52 1.86 -8.63 -1.07
C SER A 52 1.58 -7.29 -0.41
N ILE A 53 0.33 -6.99 -0.09
CA ILE A 53 -0.09 -5.86 0.74
C ILE A 53 -0.99 -6.40 1.85
N TYR A 54 -0.73 -6.02 3.09
CA TYR A 54 -1.50 -6.44 4.25
C TYR A 54 -1.83 -5.25 5.16
N PHE A 55 -3.05 -5.24 5.68
CA PHE A 55 -3.48 -4.23 6.64
C PHE A 55 -2.80 -4.46 7.99
N SER A 56 -2.06 -3.47 8.48
CA SER A 56 -1.32 -3.53 9.75
C SER A 56 -2.01 -2.77 10.88
N GLY A 57 -2.93 -1.84 10.57
CA GLY A 57 -3.79 -1.20 11.56
C GLY A 57 -4.39 0.11 11.08
N GLY A 58 -5.03 0.84 12.00
CA GLY A 58 -5.62 2.14 11.68
C GLY A 58 -5.82 3.02 12.91
N LYS A 59 -5.91 4.33 12.67
CA LYS A 59 -6.20 5.35 13.68
C LYS A 59 -7.06 6.46 13.07
N GLY A 60 -8.33 6.53 13.47
CA GLY A 60 -9.27 7.49 12.91
C GLY A 60 -9.49 7.23 11.42
N ASN A 61 -9.25 8.23 10.59
CA ASN A 61 -9.34 8.12 9.13
C ASN A 61 -8.01 7.70 8.45
N VAL A 62 -7.01 7.29 9.22
CA VAL A 62 -5.72 6.83 8.68
C VAL A 62 -5.63 5.32 8.81
N GLN A 63 -5.25 4.65 7.73
CA GLN A 63 -5.00 3.22 7.67
C GLN A 63 -3.52 2.95 7.32
N PHE A 64 -2.96 1.94 7.96
CA PHE A 64 -1.59 1.49 7.78
C PHE A 64 -1.60 0.13 7.09
N TYR A 65 -0.78 0.02 6.06
CA TYR A 65 -0.54 -1.20 5.35
C TYR A 65 0.95 -1.43 5.27
N ASP A 66 1.34 -2.67 5.36
CA ASP A 66 2.69 -3.09 5.08
C ASP A 66 2.66 -3.87 3.76
N ALA A 67 3.75 -3.80 3.01
CA ALA A 67 3.81 -4.37 1.69
C ALA A 67 5.20 -4.92 1.37
N THR A 68 5.23 -5.98 0.56
CA THR A 68 6.46 -6.67 0.15
C THR A 68 6.48 -6.83 -1.37
N VAL A 69 7.60 -6.57 -2.02
CA VAL A 69 7.81 -6.94 -3.44
C VAL A 69 8.50 -8.30 -3.53
N LEU A 70 7.91 -9.22 -4.30
CA LEU A 70 8.37 -10.60 -4.45
C LEU A 70 9.10 -10.86 -5.77
N ASP A 71 8.61 -10.31 -6.89
CA ASP A 71 9.20 -10.55 -8.22
C ASP A 71 10.09 -9.40 -8.69
N ARG A 72 11.36 -9.70 -8.98
CA ARG A 72 12.35 -8.76 -9.53
C ARG A 72 12.15 -8.49 -11.02
N HIS A 73 11.37 -9.32 -11.73
CA HIS A 73 10.97 -9.09 -13.10
C HIS A 73 9.78 -8.13 -13.22
N ALA A 74 9.03 -7.92 -12.13
CA ALA A 74 7.94 -6.94 -12.07
C ALA A 74 8.41 -5.48 -11.97
N GLY A 75 9.73 -5.25 -11.97
CA GLY A 75 10.36 -3.93 -11.87
C GLY A 75 11.15 -3.77 -10.57
N LYS A 76 11.72 -2.58 -10.37
CA LYS A 76 12.34 -2.27 -9.07
C LYS A 76 11.22 -2.00 -8.05
N PRO A 77 11.44 -2.21 -6.73
CA PRO A 77 10.44 -1.90 -5.71
C PRO A 77 9.86 -0.47 -5.84
N GLU A 78 10.68 0.48 -6.28
CA GLU A 78 10.28 1.86 -6.54
C GLU A 78 9.22 1.99 -7.65
N ASP A 79 9.19 1.07 -8.62
CA ASP A 79 8.19 1.06 -9.70
C ASP A 79 6.82 0.57 -9.19
N VAL A 80 6.82 -0.42 -8.30
CA VAL A 80 5.61 -0.89 -7.60
C VAL A 80 5.06 0.20 -6.69
N MET A 81 5.93 0.82 -5.86
CA MET A 81 5.56 1.96 -5.01
C MET A 81 4.98 3.12 -5.83
N ARG A 82 5.60 3.45 -6.96
CA ARG A 82 5.13 4.50 -7.88
C ARG A 82 3.77 4.15 -8.47
N SER A 83 3.55 2.90 -8.87
CA SER A 83 2.27 2.45 -9.43
C SER A 83 1.15 2.54 -8.40
N ILE A 84 1.40 2.08 -7.16
CA ILE A 84 0.46 2.24 -6.04
C ILE A 84 0.17 3.73 -5.80
N SER A 85 1.22 4.56 -5.69
CA SER A 85 1.06 6.00 -5.47
C SER A 85 0.22 6.67 -6.55
N GLN A 86 0.42 6.33 -7.83
CA GLN A 86 -0.37 6.87 -8.94
C GLN A 86 -1.86 6.52 -8.82
N VAL A 87 -2.19 5.28 -8.45
CA VAL A 87 -3.59 4.88 -8.24
C VAL A 87 -4.22 5.65 -7.09
N LEU A 88 -3.51 5.77 -5.96
CA LEU A 88 -3.98 6.53 -4.80
C LEU A 88 -4.13 8.04 -5.11
N GLN A 89 -3.24 8.61 -5.92
CA GLN A 89 -3.36 10.00 -6.42
C GLN A 89 -4.59 10.18 -7.30
N ARG A 90 -4.87 9.26 -8.23
CA ARG A 90 -6.08 9.29 -9.07
C ARG A 90 -7.36 9.17 -8.26
N ALA A 91 -7.31 8.45 -7.15
CA ALA A 91 -8.39 8.35 -6.17
C ALA A 91 -8.54 9.58 -5.27
N ASN A 92 -7.69 10.59 -5.43
CA ASN A 92 -7.63 11.78 -4.58
C ASN A 92 -7.40 11.44 -3.10
N LEU A 93 -6.60 10.40 -2.83
CA LEU A 93 -6.26 9.97 -1.48
C LEU A 93 -4.86 10.44 -1.09
N THR A 94 -4.79 11.14 0.04
CA THR A 94 -3.52 11.46 0.68
C THR A 94 -2.91 10.19 1.23
N HIS A 95 -1.65 9.95 0.89
CA HIS A 95 -0.90 8.79 1.35
C HIS A 95 0.58 9.14 1.52
N ARG A 96 1.29 8.28 2.23
CA ARG A 96 2.75 8.25 2.34
C ARG A 96 3.19 6.81 2.19
N ILE A 97 4.11 6.55 1.25
CA ILE A 97 4.75 5.25 1.09
C ILE A 97 6.21 5.41 1.49
N ALA A 98 6.75 4.50 2.30
CA ALA A 98 8.14 4.55 2.75
C ALA A 98 8.78 3.15 2.71
N ARG A 99 9.98 3.05 2.13
CA ARG A 99 10.74 1.78 2.11
C ARG A 99 11.28 1.46 3.50
N VAL A 100 11.13 0.23 3.95
CA VAL A 100 11.68 -0.27 5.21
C VAL A 100 12.79 -1.25 4.89
N ILE A 101 14.03 -0.92 5.29
CA ILE A 101 15.17 -1.79 5.10
C ILE A 101 15.37 -2.55 6.42
N HIS A 102 14.96 -3.81 6.46
CA HIS A 102 15.21 -4.70 7.60
C HIS A 102 16.64 -5.24 7.58
N GLU A 103 17.65 -4.37 7.69
CA GLU A 103 19.02 -4.79 7.99
C GLU A 103 19.59 -3.96 9.15
N LEU A 104 20.15 -4.67 10.13
CA LEU A 104 20.80 -4.12 11.32
C LEU A 104 21.95 -3.19 10.91
N GLY A 105 21.68 -1.90 10.87
CA GLY A 105 22.68 -0.85 10.76
C GLY A 105 22.85 -0.27 9.36
N THR A 106 22.66 1.05 9.32
CA THR A 106 23.10 2.02 8.31
C THR A 106 22.21 2.25 7.09
N ASP A 107 21.84 3.53 6.96
CA ASP A 107 21.26 4.26 5.82
C ASP A 107 19.80 4.00 5.44
N GLU A 108 18.88 4.59 6.22
CA GLU A 108 17.49 4.81 5.84
C GLU A 108 17.39 5.78 4.65
N GLU A 109 16.93 5.30 3.49
CA GLU A 109 16.50 6.16 2.38
C GLU A 109 14.97 6.28 2.39
N ILE A 110 14.46 7.38 2.95
CA ILE A 110 13.03 7.68 3.00
C ILE A 110 12.60 8.32 1.68
N VAL A 111 12.10 7.52 0.73
CA VAL A 111 11.42 8.04 -0.46
C VAL A 111 9.95 8.29 -0.10
N SER A 112 9.58 9.54 0.20
CA SER A 112 8.20 9.92 0.51
C SER A 112 7.45 10.41 -0.73
N PHE A 113 6.33 9.77 -1.06
CA PHE A 113 5.34 10.31 -1.99
C PHE A 113 4.23 10.98 -1.18
N VAL A 114 4.06 12.29 -1.32
CA VAL A 114 3.00 13.05 -0.63
C VAL A 114 2.13 13.72 -1.70
N ALA A 115 0.84 13.41 -1.72
CA ALA A 115 -0.13 14.17 -2.50
C ALA A 115 -0.45 15.49 -1.75
N ARG A 116 -0.26 16.63 -2.41
CA ARG A 116 -0.82 17.90 -1.94
C ARG A 116 -2.28 17.96 -2.41
N ALA A 117 -3.19 18.13 -1.45
CA ALA A 117 -4.60 18.43 -1.68
C ALA A 117 -4.79 19.78 -2.39
#